data_AF-A0A2H9QTB0-F1
#
_entry.id   AF-A0A2H9QTB0-F1
#
_cell.length_a   1.000
_cell.length_b   1.000
_cell.length_c   1.000
_cell.angle_alpha   90.00
_cell.angle_beta   90.00
_cell.angle_gamma   90.00
#
_symmetry.space_group_name_H-M   'P 1'
#
loop_
_entity.id
_entity.type
_entity.pdbx_description
1 polymer ?
#
loop_
_entity_poly.entity_id
_entity_poly.type
_entity_poly.pdbx_seq_one_letter_code
_entity_poly.pdbx_strand_id
1 'polypeptide(L)' 'MKINEIFYSIQGEGIQMGIPTVFVRTQGCNLDCSWCDTIYAMDFKNGKDMKISEIV' A
#
# COMPACT_ATOMS: atom_id res chain seq x y z
N MET A 1 -12.68 1.07 -2.55
CA MET A 1 -11.40 1.72 -2.19
C MET A 1 -10.39 1.43 -3.28
N LYS A 2 -9.49 2.36 -3.59
CA LYS A 2 -8.47 2.15 -4.61
C LYS A 2 -7.24 1.48 -4.01
N ILE A 3 -6.88 0.32 -4.53
CA ILE A 3 -5.74 -0.49 -4.10
C ILE A 3 -4.65 -0.43 -5.17
N ASN A 4 -3.41 -0.18 -4.75
CA ASN A 4 -2.24 -0.18 -5.63
C ASN A 4 -1.72 -1.61 -5.80
N GLU A 5 -1.46 -2.31 -4.69
CA GLU A 5 -0.94 -3.67 -4.69
C GLU A 5 -1.32 -4.43 -3.40
N ILE A 6 -1.40 -5.75 -3.52
CA ILE A 6 -1.52 -6.68 -2.39
C ILE A 6 -0.46 -7.76 -2.58
N PHE A 7 0.40 -7.96 -1.58
CA PHE A 7 1.49 -8.93 -1.67
C PHE A 7 1.84 -9.51 -0.30
N TYR A 8 2.42 -10.71 -0.31
CA TYR A 8 2.91 -11.39 0.89
C TYR A 8 4.43 -11.31 0.95
N SER A 9 4.98 -10.85 2.08
CA SER A 9 6.41 -10.70 2.29
C SER A 9 6.74 -10.73 3.79
N ILE A 10 7.96 -10.34 4.16
CA ILE A 10 8.40 -10.13 5.54
C ILE A 10 8.33 -8.63 5.86
N GLN A 11 7.79 -8.26 7.03
CA GLN A 11 7.82 -6.87 7.50
C GLN A 11 9.28 -6.41 7.66
N GLY A 12 9.64 -5.34 6.95
CA GLY A 12 10.99 -4.82 6.88
C GLY A 12 11.32 -3.77 7.93
N GLU A 13 10.31 -3.24 8.64
CA GLU A 13 10.48 -2.08 9.53
C GLU A 13 9.71 -2.18 10.85
N GLY A 14 10.12 -1.37 11.84
CA GLY A 14 9.43 -1.20 13.12
C GLY A 14 9.52 -2.42 14.05
N ILE A 15 8.61 -2.49 15.02
CA ILE A 15 8.62 -3.50 16.09
C ILE A 15 8.30 -4.91 15.59
N GLN A 16 7.68 -5.03 14.42
CA GLN A 16 7.28 -6.30 13.80
C GLN A 16 8.22 -6.73 12.68
N MET A 17 9.38 -6.09 12.56
CA MET A 17 10.39 -6.46 11.58
C MET A 17 10.72 -7.96 11.69
N GLY A 18 10.73 -8.67 10.55
CA GLY A 18 10.96 -10.11 10.47
C GLY A 18 9.69 -10.96 10.46
N ILE A 19 8.50 -10.39 10.68
CA ILE A 19 7.24 -11.16 10.72
C ILE A 19 6.64 -11.30 9.30
N PRO A 20 6.29 -12.52 8.86
CA PRO A 20 5.57 -12.72 7.61
C PRO A 20 4.20 -12.04 7.62
N THR A 21 3.93 -11.20 6.62
CA THR A 21 2.82 -10.26 6.61
C THR A 21 2.26 -10.10 5.20
N VAL A 22 0.92 -10.03 5.09
CA VAL A 22 0.25 -9.56 3.87
C VAL A 22 0.14 -8.04 3.93
N PHE A 23 0.68 -7.37 2.92
CA PHE A 23 0.59 -5.92 2.77
C PHE A 23 -0.54 -5.58 1.83
N VAL A 24 -1.37 -4.60 2.23
CA VAL A 24 -2.40 -3.99 1.39
C VAL A 24 -2.03 -2.53 1.21
N ARG A 25 -1.47 -2.17 0.05
CA ARG A 25 -1.10 -0.78 -0.26
C ARG A 25 -2.27 -0.08 -0.96
N THR A 26 -2.78 0.98 -0.34
CA THR A 26 -3.80 1.84 -0.96
C THR A 26 -3.19 2.78 -2.00
N GLN A 27 -4.02 3.22 -2.94
CA GLN A 27 -3.66 4.25 -3.90
C GLN A 27 -4.15 5.62 -3.42
N GLY A 28 -3.31 6.64 -3.57
CA GLY A 28 -3.61 8.04 -3.23
C GLY A 28 -2.95 8.49 -1.92
N CYS A 29 -2.33 9.67 -1.94
CA CYS A 29 -1.82 10.35 -0.75
C CYS A 29 -2.11 11.85 -0.84
N ASN A 30 -2.55 12.47 0.26
CA ASN A 30 -2.85 13.91 0.31
C ASN A 30 -1.62 14.78 0.59
N LEU A 31 -0.42 14.17 0.63
CA LEU A 31 0.87 14.85 0.80
C LEU A 31 1.69 14.69 -0.48
N ASP A 32 2.63 15.62 -0.70
CA ASP A 32 3.55 15.61 -1.86
C ASP A 32 5.00 15.64 -1.38
N CYS A 33 5.40 14.57 -0.67
CA CYS A 33 6.72 14.47 -0.06
C CYS A 33 7.80 14.16 -1.12
N SER A 34 8.81 15.03 -1.25
CA SER A 34 9.91 14.87 -2.21
C SER A 34 10.81 13.65 -1.94
N TRP A 35 10.75 13.09 -0.72
CA TRP A 35 11.51 11.92 -0.27
C TRP A 35 10.66 10.65 -0.19
N CYS A 36 9.47 10.61 -0.80
CA CYS A 36 8.69 9.39 -0.86
C CYS A 36 9.40 8.34 -1.73
N ASP A 37 9.57 7.13 -1.20
CA ASP A 37 10.12 5.99 -1.93
C ASP A 37 9.08 5.24 -2.79
N THR A 38 7.79 5.54 -2.58
CA THR A 38 6.64 4.85 -3.17
C THR A 38 5.79 5.83 -4.00
N ILE A 39 6.43 6.66 -4.82
CA ILE A 39 5.78 7.75 -5.58
C ILE A 39 4.68 7.25 -6.51
N TYR A 40 4.84 6.04 -7.06
CA TYR A 40 3.88 5.42 -7.96
C TYR A 40 2.50 5.15 -7.32
N ALA A 41 2.40 5.15 -5.99
CA ALA A 41 1.14 4.94 -5.27
C ALA A 41 0.44 6.25 -4.86
N MET A 42 1.01 7.43 -5.16
CA MET A 42 0.53 8.71 -4.60
C MET A 42 -0.64 9.35 -5.34
N ASP A 43 -0.77 9.14 -6.66
CA ASP A 43 -1.84 9.77 -7.43
C ASP A 43 -3.22 9.19 -7.09
N PHE A 44 -4.30 9.94 -7.32
CA PHE A 44 -5.67 9.48 -7.08
C PHE A 44 -6.36 8.88 -8.32
N LYS A 45 -5.69 8.85 -9.47
CA LYS A 45 -6.26 8.47 -10.77
C LYS A 45 -6.15 6.98 -11.03
N ASN A 46 -5.03 6.35 -10.66
CA ASN A 46 -4.74 4.94 -10.85
C ASN A 46 -5.36 4.06 -9.75
N GLY A 47 -4.85 2.84 -9.57
CA GLY A 47 -5.31 1.85 -8.59
C GLY A 47 -6.56 1.09 -9.03
N LYS A 48 -6.74 -0.11 -8.48
CA LYS A 48 -7.93 -0.94 -8.70
C LYS A 48 -8.99 -0.62 -7.65
N ASP A 49 -10.21 -0.31 -8.09
CA ASP A 49 -11.35 -0.21 -7.18
C ASP A 49 -11.76 -1.60 -6.67
N MET A 50 -11.70 -1.78 -5.36
CA MET A 50 -12.05 -3.02 -4.65
C MET A 50 -12.99 -2.74 -3.47
N LYS A 51 -13.91 -3.66 -3.22
CA LYS A 51 -14.71 -3.74 -1.99
C LYS A 51 -13.90 -4.44 -0.88
N ILE A 52 -14.25 -4.18 0.37
CA ILE A 52 -13.60 -4.83 1.52
C ILE A 52 -13.69 -6.36 1.41
N SER A 53 -14.84 -6.88 0.98
CA SER A 53 -15.07 -8.32 0.77
C SER A 53 -14.21 -8.96 -0.32
N GLU A 54 -13.52 -8.16 -1.14
CA GLU A 54 -12.57 -8.66 -2.15
C GLU A 54 -11.13 -8.64 -1.63
N ILE A 55 -10.90 -8.05 -0.45
CA ILE A 55 -9.59 -7.94 0.21
C ILE A 55 -9.51 -8.93 1.39
N VAL A 56 -10.61 -9.09 2.14
CA VAL A 56 -10.75 -9.99 3.29
C VAL A 56 -12.05 -10.79 3.25
#